data_AF-A0A932W206-F1
#
_entry.id   AF-A0A932W206-F1
#
_cell.length_a   1.000
_cell.length_b   1.000
_cell.length_c   1.000
_cell.angle_alpha   90.00
_cell.angle_beta   90.00
_cell.angle_gamma   90.00
#
_symmetry.space_group_name_H-M   'P 1'
#
loop_
_entity.id
_entity.type
_entity.pdbx_description
1 polymer ?
#
loop_
_entity_poly.entity_id
_entity_poly.type
_entity_poly.pdbx_seq_one_letter_code
_entity_poly.pdbx_strand_id
1 'polypeptide(L)'
;MGYDVQCRKCKEHTWAENIVDLLKGHTDEKGRFVCQHCKGTDTFIYRESQLQEEGEVWERWIKGVIQIDSGIETYSPYIFLTADSEGGNPTGLHFHYYKDTRSHSKGRLKHGHGPGGPPVLGNNDLFVIIEHLVALGVLSKEKVKSFAARL
;
A
#
# COMPACT_ATOMS: atom_id res chain seq x y z
N MET A 1 0.53 6.68 13.04
CA MET A 1 -0.79 6.66 12.37
C MET A 1 -1.17 5.20 12.26
N GLY A 2 -2.30 4.82 12.87
CA GLY A 2 -2.82 3.46 12.76
C GLY A 2 -3.86 3.33 11.65
N TYR A 3 -4.25 2.09 11.38
CA TYR A 3 -5.10 1.71 10.26
C TYR A 3 -6.23 0.81 10.75
N ASP A 4 -7.47 1.23 10.46
CA ASP A 4 -8.67 0.41 10.64
C ASP A 4 -8.86 -0.45 9.39
N VAL A 5 -8.65 -1.75 9.52
CA VAL A 5 -8.76 -2.74 8.45
C VAL A 5 -10.11 -3.44 8.58
N GLN A 6 -10.96 -3.25 7.57
CA GLN A 6 -12.35 -3.68 7.56
C GLN A 6 -12.51 -4.88 6.62
N CYS A 7 -13.28 -5.89 7.02
CA CYS A 7 -13.59 -7.05 6.18
C CYS A 7 -15.02 -7.03 5.67
N ARG A 8 -15.20 -7.05 4.34
CA ARG A 8 -16.54 -7.07 3.72
C ARG A 8 -17.28 -8.38 3.92
N LYS A 9 -16.54 -9.48 3.98
CA LYS A 9 -17.09 -10.83 4.08
C LYS A 9 -17.67 -11.11 5.46
N CYS A 10 -16.90 -10.89 6.53
CA CYS A 10 -17.35 -11.18 7.90
C CYS A 10 -17.70 -9.95 8.73
N LYS A 11 -17.58 -8.74 8.16
CA LYS A 11 -17.91 -7.45 8.79
C LYS A 11 -17.08 -7.11 10.05
N GLU A 12 -16.03 -7.88 10.32
CA GLU A 12 -15.11 -7.59 11.40
C GLU A 12 -14.14 -6.45 11.04
N HIS A 13 -13.77 -5.70 12.06
CA HIS A 13 -12.77 -4.64 12.02
C HIS A 13 -11.57 -5.04 12.85
N THR A 14 -10.38 -4.75 12.35
CA THR A 14 -9.13 -5.04 13.05
C THR A 14 -8.18 -3.86 12.91
N TRP A 15 -7.33 -3.65 13.90
CA TRP A 15 -6.50 -2.44 13.98
C TRP A 15 -5.02 -2.77 13.85
N ALA A 16 -4.34 -2.08 12.95
CA ALA A 16 -2.88 -2.04 12.89
C ALA A 16 -2.37 -0.71 13.44
N GLU A 17 -1.50 -0.73 14.45
CA GLU A 17 -1.06 0.51 15.12
C GLU A 17 -0.19 1.39 14.22
N ASN A 18 0.51 0.78 13.28
CA ASN A 18 1.37 1.44 12.31
C ASN A 18 1.56 0.61 11.03
N ILE A 19 2.31 1.15 10.07
CA ILE A 19 2.53 0.53 8.75
C ILE A 19 3.29 -0.80 8.84
N VAL A 20 4.21 -0.94 9.81
CA VAL A 20 4.95 -2.20 10.01
C VAL A 20 4.03 -3.29 10.53
N ASP A 21 3.11 -2.94 11.44
CA ASP A 21 2.10 -3.89 11.94
C ASP A 21 1.10 -4.26 10.85
N LEU A 22 0.74 -3.30 9.99
CA LEU A 22 -0.12 -3.54 8.84
C LEU A 22 0.54 -4.55 7.88
N LEU A 23 1.81 -4.34 7.52
CA LEU A 23 2.60 -5.20 6.63
C LEU A 23 2.87 -6.59 7.20
N LYS A 24 2.94 -6.74 8.53
CA LYS A 24 3.22 -8.04 9.17
C LYS A 24 1.97 -8.82 9.53
N GLY A 25 0.93 -8.11 9.97
CA GLY A 25 -0.25 -8.71 10.57
C GLY A 25 -1.48 -8.75 9.68
N HIS A 26 -1.54 -7.92 8.63
CA HIS A 26 -2.74 -7.71 7.85
C HIS A 26 -2.53 -7.85 6.34
N THR A 27 -1.36 -8.28 5.87
CA THR A 27 -1.11 -8.47 4.43
C THR A 27 -0.67 -9.89 4.11
N ASP A 28 -1.13 -10.41 2.97
CA ASP A 28 -0.60 -11.64 2.37
C ASP A 28 0.71 -11.38 1.62
N GLU A 29 1.33 -12.44 1.10
CA GLU A 29 2.57 -12.40 0.34
C GLU A 29 2.48 -11.60 -0.97
N LYS A 30 1.26 -11.34 -1.46
CA LYS A 30 1.01 -10.55 -2.67
C LYS A 30 0.77 -9.08 -2.33
N GLY A 31 0.66 -8.74 -1.05
CA GLY A 31 0.35 -7.40 -0.57
C GLY A 31 -1.15 -7.10 -0.48
N ARG A 32 -2.04 -8.08 -0.57
CA ARG A 32 -3.48 -7.86 -0.31
C ARG A 32 -3.72 -7.80 1.19
N PHE A 33 -4.68 -6.98 1.60
CA PHE A 33 -5.11 -7.06 2.99
C PHE A 33 -5.84 -8.37 3.27
N VAL A 34 -5.60 -8.93 4.47
CA VAL A 34 -6.19 -10.17 4.96
C VAL A 34 -6.92 -9.90 6.28
N CYS A 35 -8.14 -10.42 6.38
CA CYS A 35 -8.90 -10.37 7.63
C CYS A 35 -8.27 -11.30 8.66
N GLN A 36 -7.89 -10.78 9.83
CA GLN A 36 -7.31 -11.64 10.88
C GLN A 36 -8.32 -12.65 11.45
N HIS A 37 -9.63 -12.38 11.34
CA HIS A 37 -10.70 -13.27 11.80
C HIS A 37 -11.02 -14.39 10.79
N CYS A 38 -11.49 -14.03 9.58
CA CYS A 38 -11.94 -15.02 8.59
C CYS A 38 -10.90 -15.42 7.53
N LYS A 39 -9.70 -14.82 7.57
CA LYS A 39 -8.60 -15.03 6.61
C LYS A 39 -8.93 -14.68 5.15
N GLY A 40 -10.08 -14.09 4.88
CA GLY A 40 -10.45 -13.62 3.55
C GLY A 40 -9.69 -12.36 3.15
N THR A 41 -9.53 -12.14 1.84
CA THR A 41 -8.84 -10.97 1.27
C THR A 41 -9.79 -9.86 0.82
N ASP A 42 -11.10 -10.03 1.02
CA ASP A 42 -12.10 -8.98 0.76
C ASP A 42 -12.09 -7.98 1.92
N THR A 43 -10.97 -7.29 2.05
CA THR A 43 -10.68 -6.35 3.13
C THR A 43 -10.07 -5.06 2.60
N PHE A 44 -10.27 -3.98 3.33
CA PHE A 44 -9.86 -2.66 2.90
C PHE A 44 -9.62 -1.74 4.09
N ILE A 45 -8.94 -0.61 3.83
CA ILE A 45 -8.90 0.54 4.72
C ILE A 45 -9.61 1.68 4.01
N TYR A 46 -10.65 2.22 4.64
CA TYR A 46 -11.30 3.44 4.14
C TYR A 46 -10.51 4.67 4.57
N ARG A 47 -10.27 5.59 3.64
CA ARG A 47 -9.63 6.87 3.91
C ARG A 47 -10.38 7.99 3.21
N GLU A 48 -10.49 9.07 3.94
CA GLU A 48 -10.98 10.36 3.47
C GLU A 48 -9.86 11.38 3.67
N SER A 49 -9.66 12.30 2.74
CA SER A 49 -8.68 13.37 2.87
C SER A 49 -9.21 14.63 2.21
N GLN A 50 -9.09 15.76 2.91
CA GLN A 50 -9.38 17.07 2.33
C GLN A 50 -8.32 17.38 1.26
N LEU A 51 -8.76 17.83 0.09
CA LEU A 51 -7.87 18.31 -0.97
C LEU A 51 -7.49 19.77 -0.71
N GLN A 52 -6.57 20.31 -1.53
CA GLN A 52 -6.12 21.69 -1.37
C GLN A 52 -7.21 22.68 -1.79
N GLU A 53 -8.05 22.24 -2.72
CA GLU A 53 -9.22 22.90 -3.24
C GLU A 53 -10.36 22.85 -2.21
N GLU A 54 -10.96 24.01 -1.91
CA GLU A 54 -11.98 24.12 -0.89
C GLU A 54 -13.23 23.29 -1.24
N GLY A 55 -13.64 22.44 -0.29
CA GLY A 55 -14.85 21.61 -0.42
C GLY A 55 -14.65 20.30 -1.15
N GLU A 56 -13.45 20.00 -1.67
CA GLU A 56 -13.17 18.73 -2.32
C GLU A 56 -12.58 17.70 -1.34
N VAL A 57 -13.15 16.51 -1.37
CA VAL A 57 -12.75 15.39 -0.51
C VAL A 57 -12.36 14.21 -1.39
N TRP A 58 -11.17 13.66 -1.13
CA TRP A 58 -10.73 12.43 -1.77
C TRP A 58 -10.99 11.21 -0.89
N GLU A 59 -12.10 10.54 -1.20
CA GLU A 59 -12.46 9.23 -0.67
C GLU A 59 -11.74 8.12 -1.44
N ARG A 60 -11.24 7.12 -0.71
CA ARG A 60 -10.58 5.97 -1.33
C ARG A 60 -10.64 4.74 -0.44
N TRP A 61 -10.68 3.58 -1.08
CA TRP A 61 -10.57 2.28 -0.43
C TRP A 61 -9.22 1.67 -0.76
N ILE A 62 -8.36 1.55 0.26
CA ILE A 62 -7.05 0.92 0.11
C ILE A 62 -7.25 -0.58 0.22
N LYS A 63 -6.87 -1.34 -0.82
CA LYS A 63 -7.07 -2.79 -0.94
C LYS A 63 -5.85 -3.63 -0.57
N GLY A 64 -4.71 -2.98 -0.43
CA GLY A 64 -3.45 -3.64 -0.17
C GLY A 64 -2.30 -2.65 -0.20
N VAL A 65 -1.12 -3.20 0.05
CA VAL A 65 0.13 -2.46 0.09
C VAL A 65 1.25 -3.31 -0.49
N ILE A 66 2.09 -2.69 -1.32
CA ILE A 66 3.31 -3.29 -1.85
C ILE A 66 4.47 -2.60 -1.14
N GLN A 67 5.29 -3.35 -0.41
CA GLN A 67 6.53 -2.82 0.14
C GLN A 67 7.64 -2.94 -0.91
N ILE A 68 8.41 -1.87 -1.10
CA ILE A 68 9.55 -1.84 -2.01
C ILE A 68 10.83 -1.83 -1.16
N ASP A 69 11.76 -2.72 -1.46
CA ASP A 69 13.07 -2.71 -0.83
C ASP A 69 13.93 -1.60 -1.46
N SER A 70 14.25 -0.57 -0.67
CA SER A 70 15.10 0.53 -1.15
C SER A 70 16.59 0.24 -1.04
N GLY A 71 16.99 -0.87 -0.39
CA GLY A 71 18.37 -1.14 0.00
C GLY A 71 18.90 -0.23 1.13
N ILE A 72 18.08 0.70 1.64
CA ILE A 72 18.45 1.58 2.76
C ILE A 72 17.76 1.07 4.02
N GLU A 73 18.55 0.62 4.99
CA GLU A 73 18.09 -0.05 6.23
C GLU A 73 16.91 0.63 6.92
N THR A 74 16.95 1.96 7.07
CA THR A 74 15.94 2.70 7.83
C THR A 74 14.82 3.25 6.96
N TYR A 75 14.88 3.10 5.64
CA TYR A 75 13.99 3.77 4.70
C TYR A 75 13.20 2.74 3.87
N SER A 76 11.88 2.80 3.96
CA SER A 76 11.03 1.78 3.36
C SER A 76 9.92 2.45 2.53
N PRO A 77 10.11 2.56 1.21
CA PRO A 77 9.04 2.94 0.30
C PRO A 77 7.98 1.85 0.25
N TYR A 78 6.74 2.28 0.07
CA TYR A 78 5.63 1.36 -0.13
C TYR A 78 4.52 2.03 -0.94
N ILE A 79 3.64 1.22 -1.52
CA ILE A 79 2.60 1.67 -2.44
C ILE A 79 1.27 1.14 -1.96
N PHE A 80 0.35 2.03 -1.64
CA PHE A 80 -1.04 1.66 -1.40
C PHE A 80 -1.76 1.46 -2.73
N LEU A 81 -2.50 0.35 -2.81
CA LEU A 81 -3.39 0.02 -3.91
C LEU A 81 -4.76 0.60 -3.61
N THR A 82 -5.20 1.61 -4.35
CA THR A 82 -6.47 2.31 -4.08
C THR A 82 -7.55 1.92 -5.07
N ALA A 83 -8.80 1.94 -4.64
CA ALA A 83 -9.98 1.81 -5.48
C ALA A 83 -10.99 2.91 -5.15
N ASP A 84 -11.87 3.18 -6.10
CA ASP A 84 -12.93 4.20 -6.01
C ASP A 84 -14.22 3.66 -5.37
N SER A 85 -14.21 2.39 -4.92
CA SER A 85 -15.35 1.79 -4.23
C SER A 85 -14.96 0.66 -3.28
N GLU A 86 -15.86 0.36 -2.34
CA GLU A 86 -15.69 -0.68 -1.32
C GLU A 86 -15.50 -2.09 -1.92
N GLY A 87 -16.24 -2.44 -2.97
CA GLY A 87 -16.12 -3.75 -3.63
C GLY A 87 -15.25 -3.76 -4.88
N GLY A 88 -14.68 -2.62 -5.28
CA GLY A 88 -13.93 -2.47 -6.51
C GLY A 88 -12.54 -3.09 -6.47
N ASN A 89 -12.02 -3.41 -7.67
CA ASN A 89 -10.61 -3.73 -7.86
C ASN A 89 -9.74 -2.48 -7.70
N PRO A 90 -8.44 -2.63 -7.37
CA PRO A 90 -7.51 -1.50 -7.39
C PRO A 90 -7.47 -0.81 -8.77
N THR A 91 -7.63 0.51 -8.76
CA THR A 91 -7.57 1.40 -9.93
C THR A 91 -6.44 2.42 -9.84
N GLY A 92 -5.88 2.65 -8.64
CA GLY A 92 -4.83 3.63 -8.40
C GLY A 92 -3.66 3.11 -7.57
N LEU A 93 -2.55 3.83 -7.67
CA LEU A 93 -1.32 3.62 -6.90
C LEU A 93 -1.01 4.90 -6.12
N HIS A 94 -0.88 4.79 -4.80
CA HIS A 94 -0.53 5.91 -3.94
C HIS A 94 0.81 5.61 -3.26
N PHE A 95 1.84 6.37 -3.62
CA PHE A 95 3.21 6.15 -3.18
C PHE A 95 3.47 6.82 -1.84
N HIS A 96 4.10 6.07 -0.94
CA HIS A 96 4.42 6.49 0.42
C HIS A 96 5.82 5.99 0.81
N TYR A 97 6.28 6.46 1.96
CA TYR A 97 7.36 5.80 2.67
C TYR A 97 7.21 5.95 4.17
N TYR A 98 7.96 5.14 4.89
CA TYR A 98 8.25 5.36 6.30
C TYR A 98 9.75 5.27 6.55
N LYS A 99 10.18 5.91 7.64
CA LYS A 99 11.51 5.76 8.19
C LYS A 99 11.43 5.02 9.51
N ASP A 100 12.00 3.84 9.60
CA ASP A 100 12.09 3.08 10.85
C ASP A 100 13.51 3.16 11.39
N THR A 101 13.70 3.92 12.46
CA THR A 101 15.00 3.97 13.15
C THR A 101 14.94 3.33 14.53
N ARG A 102 13.92 2.51 14.83
CA ARG A 102 13.74 1.92 16.18
C ARG A 102 14.90 1.02 16.61
N SER A 103 15.72 0.55 15.68
CA SER A 103 16.99 -0.14 15.96
C SER A 103 18.05 0.76 16.59
N HIS A 104 17.94 2.09 16.45
CA HIS A 104 18.91 3.06 16.98
C HIS A 104 18.49 3.54 18.39
N SER A 105 19.45 4.02 19.19
CA SER A 105 19.17 4.66 20.48
C SER A 105 18.25 5.88 20.30
N LYS A 106 17.10 5.91 21.01
CA LYS A 106 16.01 6.90 20.87
C LYS A 106 15.32 6.90 19.49
N GLY A 107 15.43 5.80 18.76
CA GLY A 107 14.77 5.57 17.49
C GLY A 107 13.25 5.64 17.57
N ARG A 108 12.60 6.01 16.45
CA ARG A 108 11.15 5.94 16.33
C ARG A 108 10.74 5.63 14.89
N LEU A 109 9.53 5.13 14.72
CA LEU A 109 8.90 5.02 13.41
C LEU A 109 8.35 6.39 13.01
N LYS A 110 8.76 6.90 11.84
CA LYS A 110 8.29 8.16 11.25
C LYS A 110 7.59 7.85 9.94
N HIS A 111 6.44 8.48 9.73
CA HIS A 111 5.71 8.38 8.48
C HIS A 111 5.69 9.74 7.78
N GLY A 112 5.73 9.75 6.45
CA GLY A 112 5.57 10.94 5.63
C GLY A 112 6.88 11.61 5.19
N HIS A 113 6.70 12.70 4.43
CA HIS A 113 7.77 13.43 3.77
C HIS A 113 8.61 14.23 4.78
N GLY A 114 9.81 13.75 5.09
CA GLY A 114 10.84 14.59 5.70
C GLY A 114 11.38 15.63 4.71
N PRO A 115 12.32 16.51 5.13
CA PRO A 115 12.88 17.54 4.26
C PRO A 115 13.62 16.99 3.02
N GLY A 116 13.88 15.68 2.96
CA GLY A 116 14.49 15.00 1.83
C GLY A 116 13.53 14.68 0.66
N GLY A 117 12.24 15.01 0.77
CA GLY A 117 11.28 14.88 -0.33
C GLY A 117 10.60 13.49 -0.45
N PRO A 118 10.02 13.17 -1.62
CA PRO A 118 9.36 11.90 -1.90
C PRO A 118 10.34 10.73 -2.01
N PRO A 119 9.85 9.47 -1.96
CA PRO A 119 10.71 8.32 -2.18
C PRO A 119 11.26 8.30 -3.60
N VAL A 120 12.55 8.01 -3.70
CA VAL A 120 13.21 7.73 -4.97
C VAL A 120 13.23 6.21 -5.14
N LEU A 121 12.65 5.74 -6.23
CA LEU A 121 12.68 4.34 -6.63
C LEU A 121 13.77 4.14 -7.69
N GLY A 122 14.50 3.03 -7.61
CA GLY A 122 15.42 2.61 -8.65
C GLY A 122 14.66 2.13 -9.89
N ASN A 123 15.35 2.10 -11.04
CA ASN A 123 14.74 1.65 -12.30
C ASN A 123 14.21 0.21 -12.21
N ASN A 124 14.86 -0.65 -11.43
CA ASN A 124 14.45 -2.05 -11.25
C ASN A 124 13.18 -2.19 -10.39
N ASP A 125 12.92 -1.24 -9.50
CA ASP A 125 11.72 -1.26 -8.65
C ASP A 125 10.45 -1.17 -9.47
N LEU A 126 10.50 -0.57 -10.66
CA LEU A 126 9.39 -0.55 -11.60
C LEU A 126 8.94 -1.97 -11.98
N PHE A 127 9.88 -2.90 -12.17
CA PHE A 127 9.55 -4.28 -12.49
C PHE A 127 8.97 -5.03 -11.30
N VAL A 128 9.44 -4.75 -10.08
CA VAL A 128 8.84 -5.27 -8.85
C VAL A 128 7.39 -4.81 -8.73
N ILE A 129 7.11 -3.54 -9.00
CA ILE A 129 5.74 -3.01 -8.99
C ILE A 129 4.88 -3.72 -10.04
N ILE A 130 5.38 -3.88 -11.26
CA ILE A 130 4.65 -4.58 -12.33
C ILE A 130 4.38 -6.04 -11.93
N GLU A 131 5.34 -6.75 -11.36
CA GLU A 131 5.20 -8.13 -10.89
C GLU A 131 4.08 -8.25 -9.86
N HIS A 132 4.07 -7.40 -8.83
CA HIS A 132 2.99 -7.38 -7.84
C HIS A 132 1.63 -7.08 -8.48
N LEU A 133 1.54 -6.09 -9.37
CA LEU A 133 0.29 -5.76 -10.06
C LEU A 133 -0.24 -6.92 -10.91
N VAL A 134 0.65 -7.70 -11.52
CA VAL A 134 0.28 -8.91 -12.25
C VAL A 134 -0.15 -10.02 -11.29
N ALA A 135 0.59 -10.26 -10.21
CA ALA A 135 0.27 -11.28 -9.21
C ALA A 135 -1.09 -11.04 -8.53
N LEU A 136 -1.46 -9.75 -8.40
CA LEU A 136 -2.72 -9.29 -7.86
C LEU A 136 -3.86 -9.31 -8.88
N GLY A 137 -3.58 -9.51 -10.16
CA GLY A 137 -4.56 -9.47 -11.24
C GLY A 137 -5.01 -8.05 -11.64
N VAL A 138 -4.33 -7.01 -11.16
CA VAL A 138 -4.57 -5.61 -11.55
C VAL A 138 -4.10 -5.38 -12.99
N LEU A 139 -2.97 -5.99 -13.36
CA LEU A 139 -2.48 -6.03 -14.74
C LEU A 139 -2.52 -7.47 -15.27
N SER A 140 -2.92 -7.64 -16.53
CA SER A 140 -2.77 -8.93 -17.21
C SER A 140 -1.36 -9.09 -17.78
N LYS A 141 -0.85 -10.33 -17.80
CA LYS A 141 0.44 -10.65 -18.40
C LYS A 141 0.47 -10.27 -19.88
N GLU A 142 -0.64 -10.43 -20.56
CA GLU A 142 -0.82 -10.13 -21.98
C GLU A 142 -0.68 -8.63 -22.24
N LYS A 143 -1.26 -7.78 -21.39
CA LYS A 143 -1.14 -6.32 -21.50
C LYS A 143 0.30 -5.86 -21.29
N VAL A 144 0.99 -6.44 -20.30
CA VAL A 144 2.41 -6.14 -20.04
C VAL A 144 3.29 -6.55 -21.23
N LYS A 145 3.10 -7.78 -21.76
CA LYS A 145 3.82 -8.27 -22.94
C LYS A 145 3.58 -7.38 -24.17
N SER A 146 2.32 -7.01 -24.42
CA SER A 146 1.95 -6.13 -25.54
C SER A 146 2.54 -4.73 -25.40
N PHE A 147 2.64 -4.20 -24.18
CA PHE A 147 3.34 -2.94 -23.92
C PHE A 147 4.85 -3.07 -24.23
N ALA A 148 5.51 -4.09 -23.71
CA ALA A 148 6.94 -4.29 -23.90
C ALA A 148 7.33 -4.50 -25.37
N ALA A 149 6.49 -5.19 -26.16
CA ALA A 149 6.73 -5.40 -27.59
C ALA A 149 6.62 -4.12 -28.45
N ARG A 150 6.16 -2.99 -27.88
CA ARG A 150 6.08 -1.69 -28.57
C ARG A 150 7.27 -0.77 -28.27
N LEU A 151 8.17 -1.18 -27.38
CA LEU A 151 9.42 -0.48 -27.06
C LEU A 151 10.54 -0.96 -27.97
#